data_AF-A0A9E7UNT3-F1
#
_entry.id   AF-A0A9E7UNT3-F1
#
_cell.length_a   1.000
_cell.length_b   1.000
_cell.length_c   1.000
_cell.angle_alpha   90.00
_cell.angle_beta   90.00
_cell.angle_gamma   90.00
#
_symmetry.space_group_name_H-M   'P 1'
#
loop_
_entity.id
_entity.type
_entity.pdbx_description
1 polymer ?
#
loop_
_entity_poly.entity_id
_entity_poly.type
_entity_poly.pdbx_seq_one_letter_code
_entity_poly.pdbx_strand_id
1 'polypeptide(L)'
;MQQGPEYFSSTGTEESRGTKTFSLVGDVRRTGLIEVPLGTSLREVIFDIGGGVRGGELKAVQIGGPSGGCLPAELADTRIDYDSLTSAGAIMGSGGLAVLSERTCMVEL
;
A
#
# COMPACT_ATOMS: atom_id res chain seq x y z
N MET A 1 11.37 16.28 -19.22
CA MET A 1 11.66 15.79 -17.86
C MET A 1 12.22 16.95 -17.05
N GLN A 2 11.40 17.64 -16.23
CA GLN A 2 11.78 18.94 -15.63
C GLN A 2 12.84 18.82 -14.52
N GLN A 3 12.83 17.73 -13.74
CA GLN A 3 13.74 17.52 -12.59
C GLN A 3 14.88 16.54 -12.88
N GLY A 4 14.87 15.87 -14.04
CA GLY A 4 15.88 14.87 -14.42
C GLY A 4 15.70 13.48 -13.77
N PRO A 5 16.32 12.44 -14.36
CA PRO A 5 16.24 11.07 -13.83
C PRO A 5 16.99 10.88 -12.51
N GLU A 6 18.05 11.64 -12.25
CA GLU A 6 18.84 11.57 -11.00
C GLU A 6 17.99 11.98 -9.79
N TYR A 7 17.18 13.02 -9.94
CA TYR A 7 16.24 13.44 -8.90
C TYR A 7 15.22 12.34 -8.59
N PHE A 8 14.55 11.80 -9.62
CA PHE A 8 13.54 10.76 -9.42
C PHE A 8 14.16 9.51 -8.78
N SER A 9 15.33 9.11 -9.27
CA SER A 9 16.07 7.93 -8.79
C SER A 9 16.73 8.10 -7.43
N SER A 10 16.74 9.32 -6.86
CA SER A 10 17.19 9.61 -5.50
C SER A 10 16.12 9.31 -4.42
N THR A 11 14.87 9.11 -4.84
CA THR A 11 13.77 8.71 -3.97
C THR A 11 13.52 7.20 -4.05
N GLY A 12 12.90 6.64 -3.02
CA GLY A 12 12.61 5.20 -2.94
C GLY A 12 13.76 4.39 -2.33
N THR A 13 13.85 3.11 -2.68
CA THR A 13 14.95 2.22 -2.28
C THR A 13 15.95 2.05 -3.43
N GLU A 14 17.10 1.42 -3.15
CA GLU A 14 18.13 1.17 -4.16
C GLU A 14 17.60 0.31 -5.33
N GLU A 15 16.84 -0.74 -4.99
CA GLU A 15 16.23 -1.69 -5.93
C GLU A 15 14.91 -1.19 -6.54
N SER A 16 14.19 -0.31 -5.83
CA SER A 16 12.90 0.23 -6.26
C SER A 16 12.89 1.75 -6.11
N ARG A 17 13.36 2.41 -7.17
CA ARG A 17 13.56 3.86 -7.19
C ARG A 17 12.33 4.62 -7.64
N GLY A 18 12.16 5.82 -7.12
CA GLY A 18 11.06 6.72 -7.43
C GLY A 18 9.92 6.65 -6.43
N THR A 19 8.81 7.26 -6.85
CA THR A 19 7.54 7.27 -6.15
C THR A 19 6.51 6.45 -6.91
N LYS A 20 5.42 6.08 -6.23
CA LYS A 20 4.25 5.50 -6.86
C LYS A 20 2.97 6.07 -6.27
N THR A 21 1.99 6.27 -7.14
CA THR A 21 0.64 6.70 -6.75
C THR A 21 -0.23 5.51 -6.40
N PHE A 22 -0.98 5.61 -5.29
CA PHE A 22 -1.95 4.62 -4.86
C PHE A 22 -3.34 5.22 -4.67
N SER A 23 -4.37 4.49 -5.08
CA SER A 23 -5.75 4.76 -4.68
C SER A 23 -6.01 4.07 -3.34
N LEU A 24 -5.96 4.86 -2.26
CA LEU A 24 -6.19 4.43 -0.89
C LEU A 24 -7.70 4.44 -0.60
N VAL A 25 -8.28 3.26 -0.43
CA VAL A 25 -9.73 3.04 -0.31
C VAL A 25 -10.06 2.02 0.78
N GLY A 26 -11.35 1.72 0.95
CA GLY A 26 -11.85 0.74 1.93
C GLY A 26 -12.09 1.35 3.30
N ASP A 27 -11.85 0.56 4.34
CA ASP A 27 -12.05 0.90 5.74
C ASP A 27 -10.89 1.74 6.32
N VAL A 28 -10.55 2.83 5.65
CA VAL A 28 -9.54 3.80 6.07
C VAL A 28 -10.18 5.16 6.30
N ARG A 29 -9.67 5.95 7.26
CA ARG A 29 -10.31 7.22 7.63
C ARG A 29 -10.18 8.31 6.57
N ARG A 30 -9.06 8.35 5.86
CA ARG A 30 -8.77 9.30 4.78
C ARG A 30 -8.53 8.53 3.50
N THR A 31 -9.56 8.43 2.66
CA THR A 31 -9.48 7.85 1.32
C THR A 31 -9.00 8.89 0.31
N GLY A 32 -8.33 8.46 -0.75
CA GLY A 32 -7.94 9.35 -1.84
C GLY A 32 -6.79 8.81 -2.68
N LEU A 33 -6.28 9.65 -3.57
CA LEU A 33 -5.05 9.38 -4.29
C LEU A 33 -3.87 9.89 -3.46
N ILE A 34 -2.93 9.01 -3.18
CA ILE A 34 -1.69 9.33 -2.46
C ILE A 34 -0.50 9.02 -3.35
N GLU A 35 0.60 9.72 -3.15
CA GLU A 35 1.89 9.42 -3.76
C GLU A 35 2.89 9.19 -2.65
N VAL A 36 3.59 8.05 -2.70
CA VAL A 36 4.59 7.68 -1.69
C VAL A 36 5.89 7.23 -2.34
N PRO A 37 7.04 7.46 -1.69
CA PRO A 37 8.29 6.81 -2.08
C PRO A 37 8.13 5.28 -2.06
N LEU A 38 8.73 4.59 -3.03
CA LEU A 38 8.82 3.14 -2.95
C LEU A 38 9.66 2.73 -1.71
N GLY A 39 9.23 1.67 -1.03
CA GLY A 39 9.80 1.24 0.25
C GLY A 39 9.09 1.78 1.49
N THR A 40 8.17 2.74 1.37
CA THR A 40 7.26 3.12 2.47
C THR A 40 6.46 1.90 2.93
N SER A 41 6.26 1.73 4.24
CA SER A 41 5.54 0.57 4.78
C SER A 41 4.02 0.70 4.60
N LEU A 42 3.30 -0.42 4.53
CA LEU A 42 1.83 -0.40 4.54
C LEU A 42 1.30 0.28 5.80
N ARG A 43 1.96 0.08 6.95
CA ARG A 43 1.61 0.72 8.23
C ARG A 43 1.67 2.24 8.14
N GLU A 44 2.75 2.82 7.64
CA GLU A 44 2.84 4.28 7.45
C GLU A 44 1.74 4.78 6.52
N VAL A 45 1.49 4.07 5.40
CA VAL A 45 0.41 4.45 4.48
C VAL A 45 -0.96 4.43 5.16
N ILE A 46 -1.25 3.43 5.98
CA ILE A 46 -2.58 3.27 6.58
C ILE A 46 -2.77 4.21 7.78
N PHE A 47 -1.80 4.27 8.68
CA PHE A 47 -1.94 4.97 9.95
C PHE A 47 -1.52 6.44 9.84
N ASP A 48 -0.39 6.73 9.19
CA ASP A 48 0.14 8.10 9.14
C ASP A 48 -0.50 8.91 8.00
N ILE A 49 -0.68 8.30 6.82
CA ILE A 49 -1.31 8.95 5.66
C ILE A 49 -2.83 8.71 5.63
N GLY A 50 -3.28 7.48 5.84
CA GLY A 50 -4.69 7.11 5.86
C GLY A 50 -5.43 7.52 7.13
N GLY A 51 -4.72 7.88 8.20
CA GLY A 51 -5.31 8.29 9.48
C GLY A 51 -5.87 7.12 10.29
N GLY A 52 -5.47 5.89 9.94
CA GLY A 52 -5.87 4.66 10.59
C GLY A 52 -7.11 4.01 9.99
N VAL A 53 -7.50 2.90 10.59
CA VAL A 53 -8.62 2.06 10.15
C VAL A 53 -9.94 2.63 10.67
N ARG A 54 -10.99 2.53 9.85
CA ARG A 54 -12.37 2.83 10.20
C ARG A 54 -13.09 1.52 10.53
N GLY A 55 -13.79 1.47 11.67
CA GLY A 55 -14.65 0.32 11.98
C GLY A 55 -14.00 -0.82 12.78
N GLY A 56 -12.79 -0.66 13.28
CA GLY A 56 -12.15 -1.63 14.18
C GLY A 56 -10.65 -1.70 13.99
N GLU A 57 -10.06 -2.86 14.29
CA GLU A 57 -8.65 -3.13 14.02
C GLU A 57 -8.43 -3.46 12.54
N LEU A 58 -7.18 -3.34 12.10
CA LEU A 58 -6.76 -3.78 10.78
C LEU A 58 -6.89 -5.30 10.70
N LYS A 59 -7.63 -5.81 9.72
CA LYS A 59 -7.66 -7.25 9.42
C LYS A 59 -6.64 -7.57 8.33
N ALA A 60 -6.71 -6.84 7.23
CA ALA A 60 -5.88 -7.08 6.06
C ALA A 60 -5.82 -5.86 5.15
N VAL A 61 -4.94 -5.92 4.17
CA VAL A 61 -4.78 -4.93 3.11
C VAL A 61 -4.77 -5.66 1.78
N GLN A 62 -5.71 -5.33 0.90
CA GLN A 62 -5.65 -5.80 -0.48
C GLN A 62 -4.81 -4.82 -1.29
N ILE A 63 -3.71 -5.31 -1.86
CA ILE A 63 -2.81 -4.50 -2.69
C ILE A 63 -2.62 -5.14 -4.06
N GLY A 64 -2.61 -4.28 -5.09
CA GLY A 64 -2.56 -4.70 -6.49
C GLY A 64 -3.93 -4.83 -7.16
N GLY A 65 -5.00 -4.39 -6.47
CA GLY A 65 -6.38 -4.49 -6.94
C GLY A 65 -6.98 -5.91 -6.76
N PRO A 66 -8.11 -6.22 -7.44
CA PRO A 66 -8.77 -7.53 -7.33
C PRO A 66 -7.89 -8.71 -7.73
N SER A 67 -6.94 -8.49 -8.65
CA SER A 67 -5.96 -9.49 -9.08
C SER A 67 -4.76 -9.62 -8.12
N GLY A 68 -4.72 -8.81 -7.07
CA GLY A 68 -3.64 -8.76 -6.10
C GLY A 68 -3.83 -9.71 -4.91
N GLY A 69 -2.99 -9.54 -3.89
CA GLY A 69 -3.01 -10.33 -2.67
C GLY A 69 -3.64 -9.57 -1.51
N CYS A 70 -4.23 -10.30 -0.56
CA CYS A 70 -4.66 -9.77 0.74
C CYS A 70 -3.60 -10.07 1.79
N LEU A 71 -2.85 -9.05 2.20
CA LEU A 71 -1.84 -9.16 3.23
C LEU A 71 -2.48 -9.01 4.62
N PRO A 72 -2.35 -9.98 5.52
CA PRO A 72 -2.89 -9.88 6.88
C PRO A 72 -2.22 -8.74 7.66
N ALA A 73 -2.87 -8.25 8.71
CA ALA A 73 -2.38 -7.15 9.55
C ALA A 73 -0.97 -7.38 10.14
N GLU A 74 -0.59 -8.64 10.36
CA GLU A 74 0.75 -9.05 10.80
C GLU A 74 1.85 -8.65 9.81
N LEU A 75 1.51 -8.51 8.53
CA LEU A 75 2.40 -8.05 7.46
C LEU A 75 2.23 -6.55 7.16
N ALA A 76 1.62 -5.77 8.06
CA ALA A 76 1.49 -4.32 7.86
C ALA A 76 2.85 -3.60 7.80
N ASP A 77 3.92 -4.21 8.30
CA ASP A 77 5.28 -3.65 8.20
C ASP A 77 5.98 -4.01 6.87
N THR A 78 5.31 -4.74 5.96
CA THR A 78 5.80 -4.98 4.61
C THR A 78 5.98 -3.66 3.87
N ARG A 79 7.13 -3.50 3.23
CA ARG A 79 7.47 -2.35 2.41
C ARG A 79 6.77 -2.42 1.06
N ILE A 80 6.35 -1.26 0.58
CA ILE A 80 5.72 -1.10 -0.74
C ILE A 80 6.84 -0.97 -1.78
N ASP A 81 7.42 -2.11 -2.14
CA ASP A 81 8.36 -2.27 -3.25
C ASP A 81 8.08 -3.61 -3.96
N TYR A 82 8.66 -3.81 -5.14
CA TYR A 82 8.30 -4.96 -5.99
C TYR A 82 8.64 -6.30 -5.33
N ASP A 83 9.82 -6.39 -4.71
CA ASP A 83 10.33 -7.64 -4.15
C ASP A 83 9.66 -8.01 -2.84
N SER A 84 9.46 -7.02 -1.95
CA SER A 84 8.80 -7.24 -0.65
C SER A 84 7.36 -7.66 -0.82
N LEU A 85 6.62 -7.02 -1.74
CA LEU A 85 5.23 -7.38 -2.01
C LEU A 85 5.13 -8.77 -2.66
N THR A 86 5.98 -9.08 -3.64
CA THR A 86 6.01 -10.40 -4.28
C THR A 86 6.34 -11.49 -3.27
N SER A 87 7.33 -11.26 -2.40
CA SER A 87 7.71 -12.19 -1.33
C SER A 87 6.61 -12.40 -0.30
N ALA A 88 5.77 -11.39 -0.06
CA ALA A 88 4.61 -11.48 0.82
C ALA A 88 3.38 -12.12 0.15
N GLY A 89 3.47 -12.55 -1.12
CA GLY A 89 2.36 -13.16 -1.86
C GLY A 89 1.35 -12.15 -2.42
N ALA A 90 1.74 -10.89 -2.56
CA ALA A 90 0.98 -9.84 -3.22
C ALA A 90 1.73 -9.30 -4.44
N ILE A 91 1.13 -8.34 -5.15
CA ILE A 91 1.77 -7.68 -6.28
C ILE A 91 1.54 -6.17 -6.20
N MET A 92 2.46 -5.41 -6.77
CA MET A 92 2.36 -3.94 -6.84
C MET A 92 1.11 -3.48 -7.62
N GLY A 93 0.80 -4.18 -8.73
CA GLY A 93 -0.34 -3.92 -9.61
C GLY A 93 -0.49 -2.46 -10.06
N SER A 94 -1.74 -2.07 -10.33
CA SER A 94 -2.10 -0.73 -10.80
C SER A 94 -2.03 0.35 -9.71
N GLY A 95 -1.76 -0.01 -8.44
CA GLY A 95 -1.76 0.92 -7.31
C GLY A 95 -3.08 1.00 -6.55
N GLY A 96 -3.98 0.02 -6.66
CA GLY A 96 -5.11 -0.11 -5.74
C GLY A 96 -4.65 -0.61 -4.37
N LEU A 97 -5.03 0.09 -3.29
CA LEU A 97 -4.75 -0.29 -1.90
C LEU A 97 -6.03 -0.16 -1.07
N ALA A 98 -6.71 -1.28 -0.82
CA ALA A 98 -7.93 -1.33 -0.03
C ALA A 98 -7.64 -1.83 1.39
N VAL A 99 -7.96 -1.01 2.39
CA VAL A 99 -7.84 -1.34 3.81
C VAL A 99 -9.08 -2.11 4.26
N LEU A 100 -8.89 -3.23 4.93
CA LEU A 100 -9.98 -4.10 5.38
C LEU A 100 -9.96 -4.19 6.91
N SER A 101 -11.11 -3.95 7.53
CA SER A 101 -11.25 -4.00 8.99
C SER A 101 -11.67 -5.38 9.48
N GLU A 102 -11.66 -5.59 10.79
CA GLU A 102 -12.22 -6.78 11.43
C GLU A 102 -13.70 -7.05 11.09
N ARG A 103 -14.42 -6.05 10.58
CA ARG A 103 -15.83 -6.19 10.15
C ARG A 103 -15.99 -6.68 8.72
N THR A 104 -14.93 -6.64 7.89
CA THR A 104 -15.00 -7.05 6.49
C THR A 104 -15.09 -8.58 6.36
N CYS A 105 -16.10 -9.10 5.69
CA CYS A 105 -16.17 -10.53 5.37
C CYS A 105 -15.18 -10.85 4.24
N MET A 106 -14.20 -11.73 4.49
CA MET A 106 -13.18 -12.06 3.48
C MET A 106 -13.71 -12.93 2.33
N VAL A 107 -14.89 -13.56 2.52
CA VAL A 107 -15.54 -14.40 1.49
C VAL A 107 -16.38 -13.57 0.53
N GLU A 108 -16.89 -12.41 0.97
CA GLU A 108 -17.75 -11.52 0.18
C GLU A 108 -16.98 -10.33 -0.43
N LEU A 109 -15.65 -10.31 -0.30
CA LEU A 109 -14.79 -9.22 -0.72
C LEU A 109 -14.81 -8.98 -2.24
#